data_AF-L0DHY4-F1
#
_entry.id   AF-L0DHY4-F1
#
_cell.length_a   1.000
_cell.length_b   1.000
_cell.length_c   1.000
_cell.angle_alpha   90.00
_cell.angle_beta   90.00
_cell.angle_gamma   90.00
#
_symmetry.space_group_name_H-M   'P 1'
#
loop_
_entity.id
_entity.type
_entity.pdbx_description
1 polymer ?
#
loop_
_entity_poly.entity_id
_entity_poly.type
_entity_poly.pdbx_seq_one_letter_code
_entity_poly.pdbx_strand_id
1 'polypeptide(L)'
;MNQFKRWPLALPALVLEAWIALSLFFAPGWANGWPFGLTIHAVWSGGMAVIGCLMLMTLAAGIGAAISSLLVRYHVELRLAWLVYRAWLWVCTIAIAILGIVMYRTLFAEALRMWPNGYHP
;
A
#
# COMPACT_ATOMS: atom_id res chain seq x y z
N MET A 1 -22.33 -6.49 20.67
CA MET A 1 -21.42 -7.63 20.36
C MET A 1 -21.80 -8.29 19.02
N ASN A 2 -21.60 -7.65 17.86
CA ASN A 2 -21.90 -8.30 16.56
C ASN A 2 -20.93 -7.96 15.42
N GLN A 3 -19.85 -7.20 15.68
CA GLN A 3 -18.90 -6.86 14.64
C GLN A 3 -18.03 -8.05 14.20
N PHE A 4 -17.87 -9.08 15.04
CA PHE A 4 -17.06 -10.27 14.73
C PHE A 4 -17.67 -11.22 13.69
N LYS A 5 -18.98 -11.15 13.38
CA LYS A 5 -19.64 -12.04 12.40
C LYS A 5 -19.43 -11.65 10.93
N ARG A 6 -18.96 -10.43 10.62
CA ARG A 6 -18.84 -9.91 9.23
C ARG A 6 -17.45 -10.06 8.63
N TRP A 7 -16.42 -10.25 9.46
CA TRP A 7 -15.03 -10.48 9.03
C TRP A 7 -14.84 -11.66 8.07
N PRO A 8 -15.51 -12.83 8.26
CA PRO A 8 -15.30 -13.96 7.34
C PRO A 8 -15.84 -13.73 5.93
N LEU A 9 -16.69 -12.73 5.70
CA LEU A 9 -17.17 -12.36 4.35
C LEU A 9 -16.42 -11.13 3.80
N ALA A 10 -16.03 -10.19 4.66
CA ALA A 10 -15.28 -9.00 4.26
C ALA A 10 -13.86 -9.33 3.78
N LEU A 11 -13.18 -10.29 4.41
CA LEU A 11 -11.83 -10.69 4.02
C LEU A 11 -11.79 -11.34 2.62
N PRO A 12 -12.61 -12.36 2.31
CA PRO A 12 -12.67 -12.91 0.96
C PRO A 12 -13.09 -11.89 -0.11
N ALA A 13 -14.03 -10.99 0.21
CA ALA A 13 -14.44 -9.93 -0.70
C ALA A 13 -13.27 -8.98 -1.03
N LEU A 14 -12.54 -8.51 -0.01
CA LEU A 14 -11.33 -7.70 -0.20
C LEU A 14 -10.25 -8.42 -1.01
N VAL A 15 -10.05 -9.71 -0.78
CA VAL A 15 -9.09 -10.53 -1.55
C VAL A 15 -9.52 -10.64 -3.01
N LEU A 16 -10.81 -10.87 -3.26
CA LEU A 16 -11.36 -10.95 -4.62
C LEU A 16 -11.27 -9.60 -5.34
N GLU A 17 -11.60 -8.50 -4.68
CA GLU A 17 -11.46 -7.14 -5.21
C GLU A 17 -9.99 -6.82 -5.52
N ALA A 18 -9.06 -7.17 -4.63
CA ALA A 18 -7.63 -7.01 -4.86
C ALA A 18 -7.15 -7.85 -6.04
N TRP A 19 -7.63 -9.09 -6.18
CA TRP A 19 -7.29 -9.97 -7.29
C TRP A 19 -7.80 -9.44 -8.65
N ILE A 20 -9.04 -8.95 -8.68
CA ILE A 20 -9.63 -8.32 -9.87
C ILE A 20 -8.88 -7.05 -10.23
N ALA A 21 -8.61 -6.18 -9.25
CA ALA A 21 -7.86 -4.94 -9.45
C ALA A 21 -6.44 -5.22 -9.97
N LEU A 22 -5.76 -6.24 -9.43
CA LEU A 22 -4.44 -6.66 -9.88
C LEU A 22 -4.47 -7.26 -11.28
N SER A 23 -5.47 -8.10 -11.58
CA SER A 23 -5.65 -8.66 -12.93
C SER A 23 -5.93 -7.58 -13.96
N LEU A 24 -6.75 -6.58 -13.63
CA LEU A 24 -6.99 -5.41 -14.47
C LEU A 24 -5.73 -4.57 -14.62
N PHE A 25 -4.94 -4.41 -13.55
CA PHE A 25 -3.66 -3.68 -13.57
C PHE A 25 -2.68 -4.24 -14.62
N PHE A 26 -2.63 -5.57 -14.77
CA PHE A 26 -1.75 -6.26 -15.71
C PHE A 26 -2.44 -6.69 -17.02
N ALA A 27 -3.74 -6.44 -17.18
CA ALA A 27 -4.47 -6.84 -18.38
C ALA A 27 -4.00 -6.00 -19.59
N PRO A 28 -3.70 -6.60 -20.76
CA PRO A 28 -3.15 -5.92 -21.93
C PRO A 28 -4.13 -4.97 -22.66
N GLY A 29 -5.25 -4.58 -22.04
CA GLY A 29 -6.29 -3.69 -22.59
C GLY A 29 -5.85 -2.24 -22.83
N TRP A 30 -4.55 -1.96 -22.77
CA TRP A 30 -3.95 -0.62 -22.83
C TRP A 30 -4.19 0.05 -24.19
N ALA A 31 -4.44 -0.76 -25.22
CA ALA A 31 -4.76 -0.29 -26.57
C ALA A 31 -6.04 0.57 -26.64
N ASN A 32 -7.03 0.30 -25.78
CA ASN A 32 -8.34 0.99 -25.81
C ASN A 32 -8.53 2.03 -24.67
N GLY A 33 -7.47 2.30 -23.89
CA GLY A 33 -7.51 3.20 -22.74
C GLY A 33 -8.01 2.52 -21.45
N TRP A 34 -7.71 3.15 -20.31
CA TRP A 34 -8.16 2.64 -19.00
C TRP A 34 -9.61 3.06 -18.70
N PRO A 35 -10.34 2.29 -17.89
CA PRO A 35 -11.66 2.68 -17.41
C PRO A 35 -11.64 4.09 -16.82
N PHE A 36 -12.73 4.84 -17.02
CA PHE A 36 -12.92 6.21 -16.51
C PHE A 36 -11.96 7.27 -17.10
N GLY A 37 -11.30 6.99 -18.24
CA GLY A 37 -10.43 7.96 -18.90
C GLY A 37 -9.09 8.16 -18.19
N LEU A 38 -8.68 7.20 -17.35
CA LEU A 38 -7.37 7.25 -16.69
C LEU A 38 -6.24 7.07 -17.72
N THR A 39 -5.14 7.80 -17.53
CA THR A 39 -3.95 7.65 -18.37
C THR A 39 -3.10 6.48 -17.88
N ILE A 40 -2.35 5.85 -18.78
CA ILE A 40 -1.38 4.81 -18.42
C ILE A 40 -0.39 5.32 -17.37
N HIS A 41 0.01 6.59 -17.44
CA HIS A 41 0.91 7.23 -16.48
C HIS A 41 0.31 7.24 -15.08
N ALA A 42 -0.96 7.61 -14.97
CA ALA A 42 -1.67 7.66 -13.69
C ALA A 42 -1.83 6.26 -13.10
N VAL A 43 -2.23 5.30 -13.93
CA VAL A 43 -2.46 3.92 -13.47
C VAL A 43 -1.14 3.27 -13.06
N TRP A 44 -0.14 3.25 -13.95
CA TRP A 44 1.16 2.64 -13.66
C TRP A 44 1.81 3.24 -12.40
N SER A 45 1.88 4.57 -12.33
CA SER A 45 2.52 5.27 -11.21
C SER A 45 1.73 5.09 -9.92
N GLY A 46 0.40 5.10 -9.99
CA GLY A 46 -0.49 4.82 -8.87
C GLY A 46 -0.28 3.41 -8.33
N GLY A 47 -0.31 2.40 -9.21
CA GLY A 47 -0.09 1.00 -8.80
C GLY A 47 1.28 0.77 -8.19
N MET A 48 2.34 1.27 -8.83
CA MET A 48 3.71 1.15 -8.31
C MET A 48 3.91 1.91 -6.99
N ALA A 49 3.31 3.09 -6.83
CA ALA A 49 3.33 3.81 -5.56
C ALA A 49 2.57 3.05 -4.45
N VAL A 50 1.41 2.48 -4.76
CA VAL A 50 0.64 1.64 -3.81
C VAL A 50 1.44 0.42 -3.38
N ILE A 51 2.03 -0.32 -4.33
CA ILE A 51 2.89 -1.48 -4.03
C ILE A 51 4.06 -1.06 -3.13
N GLY A 52 4.74 0.04 -3.45
CA GLY A 52 5.82 0.59 -2.62
C GLY A 52 5.35 0.93 -1.20
N CYS A 53 4.20 1.58 -1.06
CA CYS A 53 3.62 1.89 0.24
C CYS A 53 3.27 0.63 1.05
N LEU A 54 2.74 -0.41 0.42
CA LEU A 54 2.42 -1.68 1.08
C LEU A 54 3.69 -2.40 1.56
N MET A 55 4.77 -2.38 0.76
CA MET A 55 6.07 -2.92 1.18
C MET A 55 6.63 -2.17 2.39
N LEU A 56 6.59 -0.83 2.36
CA LEU A 56 7.03 0.00 3.49
C LEU A 56 6.19 -0.24 4.75
N MET A 57 4.87 -0.40 4.60
CA MET A 57 3.98 -0.67 5.73
C MET A 57 4.25 -2.03 6.35
N THR A 58 4.52 -3.05 5.52
CA THR A 58 4.90 -4.39 5.97
C THR A 58 6.23 -4.36 6.74
N LEU A 59 7.22 -3.62 6.22
CA LEU A 59 8.50 -3.44 6.87
C LEU A 59 8.35 -2.72 8.23
N ALA A 60 7.57 -1.64 8.27
CA ALA A 60 7.31 -0.88 9.48
C ALA A 60 6.63 -1.71 10.57
N ALA A 61 5.64 -2.53 10.19
CA ALA A 61 4.98 -3.47 11.09
C ALA A 61 5.97 -4.54 11.61
N GLY A 62 6.81 -5.08 10.75
CA GLY A 62 7.85 -6.06 11.12
C GLY A 62 8.86 -5.50 12.13
N ILE A 63 9.36 -4.28 11.89
CA ILE A 63 10.28 -3.59 12.81
C ILE A 63 9.58 -3.31 14.16
N GLY A 64 8.35 -2.81 14.12
CA GLY A 64 7.59 -2.52 15.34
C GLY A 64 7.29 -3.78 16.16
N ALA A 65 7.00 -4.90 15.50
CA ALA A 65 6.80 -6.19 16.17
C ALA A 65 8.10 -6.67 16.84
N ALA A 66 9.24 -6.58 16.15
CA ALA A 66 10.53 -6.96 16.71
C ALA A 66 10.91 -6.12 17.95
N ILE A 67 10.74 -4.80 17.89
CA ILE A 67 10.99 -3.89 19.02
C ILE A 67 10.07 -4.23 20.20
N SER A 68 8.78 -4.46 19.94
CA SER A 68 7.80 -4.79 20.98
C SER A 68 8.12 -6.13 21.65
N SER A 69 8.51 -7.14 20.87
CA SER A 69 8.96 -8.44 21.41
C SER A 69 10.19 -8.31 22.29
N LEU A 70 11.15 -7.45 21.93
CA LEU A 70 12.31 -7.16 22.78
C LEU A 70 11.90 -6.49 24.09
N LEU A 71 11.03 -5.47 24.05
CA LEU A 71 10.56 -4.76 25.25
C LEU A 71 9.85 -5.70 26.24
N VAL A 72 9.01 -6.61 25.75
CA VAL A 72 8.34 -7.62 26.60
C VAL A 72 9.37 -8.56 27.24
N ARG A 73 10.45 -8.91 26.52
CA ARG A 73 11.53 -9.76 27.04
C ARG A 73 12.34 -9.09 28.17
N TYR A 74 12.42 -7.76 28.18
CA TYR A 74 13.09 -6.98 29.23
C TYR A 74 12.17 -6.56 30.39
N HIS A 75 11.03 -7.26 30.59
CA HIS A 75 10.07 -7.01 31.69
C HIS A 75 9.42 -5.62 31.69
N VAL A 76 9.33 -4.96 30.53
CA VAL A 76 8.55 -3.73 30.40
C VAL A 76 7.05 -4.06 30.43
N GLU A 77 6.24 -3.24 31.10
CA GLU A 77 4.79 -3.44 31.13
C GLU A 77 4.20 -3.54 29.71
N LEU A 78 3.34 -4.54 29.51
CA LEU A 78 2.68 -4.81 28.23
C LEU A 78 1.94 -3.58 27.67
N ARG A 79 1.40 -2.74 28.57
CA ARG A 79 0.72 -1.49 28.24
C ARG A 79 1.66 -0.47 27.59
N LEU A 80 2.89 -0.34 28.09
CA LEU A 80 3.87 0.59 27.53
C LEU A 80 4.37 0.10 26.16
N ALA A 81 4.65 -1.20 26.03
CA ALA A 81 5.02 -1.79 24.74
C ALA A 81 3.94 -1.55 23.66
N TRP A 82 2.66 -1.71 24.03
CA TRP A 82 1.54 -1.44 23.12
C TRP A 82 1.41 0.04 22.74
N LEU A 83 1.60 0.97 23.68
CA LEU A 83 1.59 2.40 23.39
C LEU A 83 2.72 2.81 22.45
N VAL A 84 3.93 2.30 22.68
CA VAL A 84 5.10 2.53 21.82
C VAL A 84 4.85 1.99 20.42
N TYR A 85 4.33 0.77 20.30
CA TYR A 85 3.98 0.18 19.01
C TYR A 85 2.93 1.00 18.26
N ARG A 86 1.88 1.47 18.96
CA ARG A 86 0.83 2.29 18.36
C ARG A 86 1.37 3.65 17.89
N ALA A 87 2.21 4.30 18.68
CA ALA A 87 2.86 5.56 18.31
C ALA A 87 3.77 5.36 17.08
N TRP A 88 4.56 4.28 17.07
CA TRP A 88 5.38 3.88 15.93
C TRP A 88 4.56 3.72 14.65
N LEU A 89 3.45 2.98 14.70
CA LEU A 89 2.58 2.80 13.55
C LEU A 89 2.03 4.13 13.02
N TRP A 90 1.60 5.05 13.90
CA TRP A 90 1.12 6.37 13.46
C TRP A 90 2.20 7.19 12.75
N VAL A 91 3.41 7.22 13.31
CA VAL A 91 4.54 7.91 12.68
C VAL A 91 4.85 7.30 11.32
N CYS A 92 4.87 5.96 11.22
CA CYS A 92 5.08 5.26 9.96
C CYS A 92 3.95 5.53 8.96
N THR A 93 2.69 5.57 9.38
CA THR A 93 1.56 5.88 8.48
C THR A 93 1.70 7.27 7.88
N ILE A 94 2.04 8.28 8.68
CA ILE A 94 2.26 9.65 8.18
C ILE A 94 3.45 9.68 7.22
N ALA A 95 4.56 9.05 7.59
CA ALA A 95 5.76 8.99 6.75
C ALA A 95 5.48 8.30 5.41
N ILE A 96 4.78 7.16 5.43
CA ILE A 96 4.40 6.41 4.23
C ILE A 96 3.44 7.21 3.35
N ALA A 97 2.49 7.96 3.93
CA ALA A 97 1.59 8.81 3.16
C ALA A 97 2.36 9.92 2.41
N ILE A 98 3.31 10.58 3.09
CA ILE A 98 4.16 11.61 2.47
C ILE A 98 5.03 10.98 1.37
N LEU A 99 5.71 9.87 1.67
CA LEU A 99 6.54 9.15 0.71
C LEU A 99 5.73 8.63 -0.48
N GLY A 100 4.51 8.17 -0.27
CA GLY A 100 3.60 7.72 -1.32
C GLY A 100 3.26 8.85 -2.30
N ILE A 101 3.00 10.06 -1.80
CA ILE A 101 2.77 11.24 -2.66
C ILE A 101 4.03 11.56 -3.47
N VAL A 102 5.20 11.52 -2.84
CA VAL A 102 6.48 11.78 -3.52
C VAL A 102 6.75 10.71 -4.59
N MET A 103 6.65 9.43 -4.23
CA MET A 103 6.81 8.30 -5.14
C MET A 103 5.86 8.39 -6.33
N TYR A 104 4.59 8.69 -6.10
CA TYR A 104 3.62 8.85 -7.17
C TYR A 104 4.05 9.95 -8.15
N ARG A 105 4.43 11.13 -7.64
CA ARG A 105 4.86 12.25 -8.49
C ARG A 105 6.11 11.92 -9.30
N THR A 106 7.10 11.27 -8.67
CA THR A 106 8.34 10.88 -9.36
C THR A 106 8.06 9.81 -10.41
N LEU A 107 7.28 8.78 -10.07
CA LEU A 107 6.93 7.71 -10.99
C LEU A 107 6.10 8.23 -12.16
N PHE A 108 5.21 9.19 -11.92
CA PHE A 108 4.41 9.82 -12.96
C PHE A 108 5.28 10.61 -13.94
N ALA A 109 6.23 11.40 -13.43
CA ALA A 109 7.18 12.13 -14.27
C ALA A 109 8.04 11.17 -15.10
N GLU A 110 8.52 10.08 -14.52
CA GLU A 110 9.30 9.06 -15.23
C GLU A 110 8.46 8.28 -16.25
N ALA A 111 7.23 7.91 -15.91
CA ALA A 111 6.31 7.27 -16.84
C ALA A 111 6.05 8.16 -18.06
N LEU A 112 5.93 9.48 -17.86
CA LEU A 112 5.72 10.45 -18.92
C LEU A 112 6.94 10.59 -19.85
N ARG A 113 8.15 10.39 -19.32
CA ARG A 113 9.39 10.29 -20.10
C ARG A 113 9.49 9.00 -20.90
N MET A 114 9.09 7.87 -20.31
CA MET A 114 9.14 6.55 -20.94
C MET A 114 8.08 6.39 -22.04
N TRP A 115 6.87 6.91 -21.82
CA TRP A 115 5.75 6.79 -22.76
C TRP A 115 5.09 8.16 -23.02
N PRO A 116 5.72 9.08 -23.77
CA PRO A 116 5.16 10.41 -24.00
C PRO A 116 3.75 10.39 -24.61
N ASN A 117 3.50 9.42 -25.50
CA ASN A 117 2.22 9.23 -26.18
C ASN A 117 1.31 8.18 -25.50
N GLY A 118 1.72 7.64 -24.35
CA GLY A 118 0.98 6.61 -23.63
C GLY A 118 1.10 5.18 -24.20
N TYR A 119 1.95 4.97 -25.20
CA TYR A 119 2.21 3.67 -25.81
C TYR A 119 3.71 3.38 -25.86
N HIS A 120 4.07 2.09 -25.80
CA HIS A 120 5.40 1.63 -26.17
C HIS A 120 5.60 1.88 -27.67
N PRO A 121 6.77 2.39 -28.12
CA PRO A 121 7.09 2.41 -29.55
C PRO A 121 7.12 0.99 -30.14
#